data_AF-A0A1H7I9Z8-F1
#
_entry.id   AF-A0A1H7I9Z8-F1
#
_cell.length_a   1.000
_cell.length_b   1.000
_cell.length_c   1.000
_cell.angle_alpha   90.00
_cell.angle_beta   90.00
_cell.angle_gamma   90.00
#
_symmetry.space_group_name_H-M   'P 1'
#
loop_
_entity.id
_entity.type
_entity.pdbx_description
1 polymer ?
#
loop_
_entity_poly.entity_id
_entity_poly.type
_entity_poly.pdbx_seq_one_letter_code
_entity_poly.pdbx_strand_id
1 'polypeptide(L)'
;MGAVVGTMSLILISIGMLTRSFAEVLEEIDMGQVEAVRAAGGSYFQVLSQAVVPQFLPGFIGWSLYNFEINVRASTIVGMVGGGGLGFILQSKLKLFQYQEASMAVLLVLVIVLIVEMITNRVRERII
;
A
#
# COMPACT_ATOMS: atom_id res chain seq x y z
N MET A 1 -14.25 -12.38 -18.29
CA MET A 1 -12.79 -12.69 -18.38
C MET A 1 -11.91 -11.47 -18.10
N GLY A 2 -12.27 -10.24 -18.52
CA GLY A 2 -11.44 -9.04 -18.28
C GLY A 2 -11.16 -8.71 -16.80
N ALA A 3 -12.11 -8.96 -15.90
CA ALA A 3 -11.95 -8.66 -14.46
C ALA A 3 -10.82 -9.45 -13.77
N VAL A 4 -10.70 -10.72 -14.10
CA VAL A 4 -9.67 -11.59 -13.52
C VAL A 4 -8.29 -11.18 -14.02
N VAL A 5 -8.16 -10.84 -15.31
CA VAL A 5 -6.90 -10.37 -15.89
C VAL A 5 -6.46 -9.04 -15.26
N GLY A 6 -7.38 -8.09 -15.11
CA GLY A 6 -7.10 -6.81 -14.45
C GLY A 6 -6.63 -6.98 -13.01
N THR A 7 -7.32 -7.82 -12.24
CA THR A 7 -6.96 -8.09 -10.83
C THR A 7 -5.60 -8.78 -10.72
N MET A 8 -5.34 -9.79 -11.57
CA MET A 8 -4.06 -10.50 -11.59
C MET A 8 -2.88 -9.59 -11.97
N SER A 9 -3.07 -8.69 -12.93
CA SER A 9 -2.04 -7.71 -13.30
C SER A 9 -1.68 -6.80 -12.12
N LEU A 10 -2.67 -6.32 -11.37
CA LEU A 10 -2.43 -5.48 -10.19
C LEU A 10 -1.68 -6.23 -9.09
N ILE A 11 -2.02 -7.50 -8.87
CA ILE A 11 -1.34 -8.35 -7.88
C ILE A 11 0.14 -8.53 -8.24
N LEU A 12 0.42 -8.91 -9.49
CA LEU A 12 1.81 -9.16 -9.92
C LEU A 12 2.67 -7.91 -9.81
N ILE A 13 2.15 -6.76 -10.22
CA ILE A 13 2.85 -5.47 -10.13
C ILE A 13 3.08 -5.10 -8.66
N SER A 14 2.06 -5.25 -7.80
CA SER A 14 2.15 -4.91 -6.38
C SER A 14 3.17 -5.76 -5.65
N ILE A 15 3.23 -7.07 -5.92
CA ILE A 15 4.22 -7.97 -5.33
C ILE A 15 5.64 -7.54 -5.75
N GLY A 16 5.86 -7.25 -7.03
CA GLY A 16 7.15 -6.79 -7.53
C GLY A 16 7.60 -5.50 -6.85
N MET A 17 6.69 -4.54 -6.69
CA MET A 17 6.99 -3.27 -6.03
C MET A 17 7.30 -3.46 -4.54
N LEU A 18 6.44 -4.17 -3.81
CA LEU A 18 6.63 -4.44 -2.38
C LEU A 18 7.94 -5.18 -2.08
N THR A 19 8.28 -6.17 -2.91
CA THR A 19 9.50 -6.97 -2.71
C THR A 19 10.75 -6.08 -2.77
N ARG A 20 10.83 -5.23 -3.80
CA ARG A 20 11.93 -4.29 -3.95
C ARG A 20 11.98 -3.28 -2.79
N SER A 21 10.84 -2.69 -2.46
CA SER A 21 10.74 -1.71 -1.39
C SER A 21 11.14 -2.26 -0.02
N PHE A 22 10.74 -3.49 0.30
CA PHE A 22 11.13 -4.14 1.55
C PHE A 22 12.62 -4.51 1.56
N ALA A 23 13.21 -4.86 0.41
CA ALA A 23 14.65 -5.08 0.30
C ALA A 23 15.43 -3.78 0.56
N GLU A 24 14.98 -2.64 0.00
CA GLU A 24 15.58 -1.32 0.25
C GLU A 24 15.53 -0.96 1.75
N VAL A 25 14.39 -1.17 2.42
CA VAL A 25 14.26 -0.94 3.88
C VAL A 25 15.17 -1.86 4.69
N LEU A 26 15.38 -3.10 4.25
CA LEU A 26 16.29 -4.06 4.90
C LEU A 26 17.76 -3.67 4.74
N GLU A 27 18.14 -3.13 3.58
CA GLU A 27 19.50 -2.64 3.32
C GLU A 27 19.83 -1.35 4.10
N GLU A 28 18.82 -0.57 4.45
CA GLU A 28 18.96 0.69 5.19
C GLU A 28 19.08 0.50 6.72
N ILE A 29 18.93 -0.74 7.21
CA ILE A 29 19.03 -1.04 8.65
C ILE A 29 20.45 -0.73 9.16
N ASP A 30 20.52 0.07 10.22
CA ASP A 30 21.78 0.41 10.86
C ASP A 30 22.34 -0.80 11.62
N MET A 31 23.42 -1.36 11.06
CA MET A 31 24.17 -2.45 11.66
C MET A 31 24.79 -2.08 13.01
N GLY A 32 24.99 -0.78 13.31
CA GLY A 32 25.46 -0.31 14.61
C GLY A 32 24.54 -0.69 15.76
N GLN A 33 23.21 -0.59 15.58
CA GLN A 33 22.25 -1.09 16.59
C GLN A 33 22.31 -2.62 16.74
N VAL A 34 22.48 -3.34 15.63
CA VAL A 34 22.57 -4.80 15.60
C VAL A 34 23.81 -5.27 16.38
N GLU A 35 24.95 -4.62 16.15
CA GLU A 35 26.21 -4.88 16.83
C GLU A 35 26.16 -4.50 18.31
N ALA A 36 25.50 -3.40 18.67
CA ALA A 36 25.33 -2.99 20.06
C ALA A 36 24.53 -4.02 20.88
N VAL A 37 23.44 -4.56 20.33
CA VAL A 37 22.64 -5.61 21.01
C VAL A 37 23.44 -6.91 21.12
N ARG A 38 24.27 -7.25 20.11
CA ARG A 38 25.17 -8.41 20.19
C ARG A 38 26.27 -8.22 21.23
N ALA A 39 26.89 -7.04 21.30
CA ALA A 39 27.94 -6.71 22.26
C ALA A 39 27.43 -6.71 23.71
N ALA A 40 26.15 -6.39 23.91
CA ALA A 40 25.47 -6.52 25.20
C ALA A 40 25.13 -7.98 25.59
N GLY A 41 25.52 -8.98 24.79
CA GLY A 41 25.26 -10.40 25.04
C GLY A 41 23.88 -10.87 24.55
N GLY A 42 23.21 -10.10 23.69
CA GLY A 42 21.87 -10.42 23.19
C GLY A 42 21.85 -11.67 22.29
N SER A 43 20.85 -12.53 22.50
CA SER A 43 20.60 -13.69 21.63
C SER A 43 20.04 -13.27 20.26
N TYR A 44 20.04 -14.18 19.27
CA TYR A 44 19.54 -13.90 17.90
C TYR A 44 18.12 -13.31 17.88
N PHE A 45 17.21 -13.84 18.70
CA PHE A 45 15.84 -13.33 18.80
C PHE A 45 15.77 -11.92 19.42
N GLN A 46 16.70 -11.60 20.30
CA GLN A 46 16.80 -10.30 20.95
C GLN A 46 17.29 -9.24 19.96
N VAL A 47 18.29 -9.59 19.14
CA VAL A 47 18.76 -8.74 18.03
C VAL A 47 17.65 -8.50 17.02
N LEU A 48 16.92 -9.54 16.62
CA LEU A 48 15.82 -9.41 15.66
C LEU A 48 14.71 -8.50 16.20
N SER A 49 14.25 -8.74 17.42
CA SER A 49 13.13 -7.98 18.01
C SER A 49 13.48 -6.56 18.45
N GLN A 50 14.73 -6.29 18.86
CA GLN A 50 15.13 -5.00 19.46
C GLN A 50 15.91 -4.10 18.50
N ALA A 51 16.62 -4.65 17.51
CA ALA A 51 17.38 -3.86 16.55
C ALA A 51 16.70 -3.83 15.17
N VAL A 52 16.30 -4.99 14.64
CA VAL A 52 15.82 -5.10 13.25
C VAL A 52 14.34 -4.73 13.11
N VAL A 53 13.46 -5.34 13.91
CA VAL A 53 12.00 -5.11 13.85
C VAL A 53 11.62 -3.63 14.03
N PRO A 54 12.13 -2.88 15.03
CA PRO A 54 11.72 -1.48 15.20
C PRO A 54 12.20 -0.57 14.06
N GLN A 55 13.29 -0.90 13.38
CA GLN A 55 13.77 -0.18 12.20
C GLN A 55 12.99 -0.54 10.93
N PHE A 56 12.62 -1.82 10.77
CA PHE A 56 11.88 -2.31 9.61
C PHE A 56 10.39 -1.93 9.64
N LEU A 57 9.78 -1.95 10.83
CA LEU A 57 8.32 -1.80 11.00
C LEU A 57 7.76 -0.49 10.43
N PRO A 58 8.39 0.69 10.63
CA PRO A 58 7.91 1.93 10.05
C PRO A 58 7.95 1.88 8.51
N GLY A 59 9.06 1.41 7.92
CA GLY A 59 9.19 1.25 6.47
C GLY A 59 8.17 0.27 5.89
N PHE A 60 7.95 -0.86 6.56
CA PHE A 60 6.95 -1.86 6.19
C PHE A 60 5.52 -1.28 6.15
N ILE A 61 5.14 -0.54 7.20
CA ILE A 61 3.82 0.09 7.29
C ILE A 61 3.68 1.16 6.20
N GLY A 62 4.69 2.01 6.02
CA GLY A 62 4.69 3.07 5.02
C GLY A 62 4.52 2.53 3.59
N TRP A 63 5.29 1.51 3.22
CA TRP A 63 5.21 0.89 1.90
C TRP A 63 3.93 0.09 1.68
N SER A 64 3.38 -0.54 2.73
CA SER A 64 2.11 -1.25 2.65
C SER A 64 0.93 -0.29 2.44
N LEU A 65 0.91 0.84 3.15
CA LEU A 65 -0.12 1.89 2.96
C LEU A 65 -0.02 2.53 1.57
N TYR A 66 1.19 2.83 1.12
CA TYR A 66 1.42 3.34 -0.24
C TYR A 66 0.95 2.35 -1.33
N ASN A 67 1.22 1.05 -1.15
CA ASN A 67 0.71 0.03 -2.05
C ASN A 67 -0.82 -0.03 -2.04
N PHE A 68 -1.44 0.06 -0.87
CA PHE A 68 -2.89 0.09 -0.75
C PHE A 68 -3.49 1.27 -1.52
N GLU A 69 -2.93 2.46 -1.37
CA GLU A 69 -3.34 3.66 -2.10
C GLU A 69 -3.28 3.48 -3.62
N ILE A 70 -2.15 2.96 -4.13
CA ILE A 70 -1.98 2.67 -5.56
C ILE A 70 -3.00 1.62 -6.02
N ASN A 71 -3.23 0.57 -5.25
CA ASN A 71 -4.18 -0.47 -5.60
C ASN A 71 -5.62 0.05 -5.66
N VAL A 72 -6.03 0.95 -4.76
CA VAL A 72 -7.34 1.62 -4.79
C VAL A 72 -7.49 2.47 -6.07
N ARG A 73 -6.47 3.26 -6.40
CA ARG A 73 -6.45 4.11 -7.60
C ARG A 73 -6.50 3.28 -8.87
N ALA A 74 -5.68 2.22 -8.92
CA ALA A 74 -5.61 1.31 -10.05
C ALA A 74 -6.89 0.47 -10.23
N SER A 75 -7.54 0.04 -9.14
CA SER A 75 -8.86 -0.61 -9.17
C SER A 75 -9.94 0.27 -9.78
N THR A 76 -9.86 1.59 -9.59
CA THR A 76 -10.80 2.53 -10.21
C THR A 76 -10.62 2.61 -11.72
N ILE A 77 -9.37 2.68 -12.20
CA ILE A 77 -9.07 2.71 -13.64
C ILE A 77 -9.41 1.38 -14.31
N VAL A 78 -8.94 0.27 -13.74
CA VAL A 78 -9.15 -1.08 -14.26
C VAL A 78 -10.63 -1.46 -14.20
N GLY A 79 -11.33 -1.07 -13.13
CA GLY A 79 -12.77 -1.30 -12.99
C GLY A 79 -13.60 -0.62 -14.08
N MET A 80 -13.19 0.56 -14.55
CA MET A 80 -13.87 1.22 -15.67
C MET A 80 -13.72 0.43 -16.97
N VAL A 81 -12.58 -0.21 -17.26
CA VAL A 81 -12.42 -0.98 -18.52
C VAL A 81 -12.99 -2.39 -18.47
N GLY A 82 -13.85 -2.70 -17.49
CA GLY A 82 -14.46 -4.03 -17.31
C GLY A 82 -13.67 -4.96 -16.39
N GLY A 83 -12.75 -4.40 -15.62
CA GLY A 83 -11.87 -5.07 -14.67
C GLY A 83 -12.51 -5.50 -13.34
N GLY A 84 -13.76 -5.10 -13.06
CA GLY A 84 -14.38 -5.27 -11.73
C GLY A 84 -13.80 -4.31 -10.67
N GLY A 85 -14.49 -4.11 -9.55
CA GLY A 85 -14.07 -3.22 -8.47
C GLY A 85 -14.73 -1.83 -8.47
N LEU A 86 -14.12 -0.84 -7.82
CA LEU A 86 -14.71 0.50 -7.62
C LEU A 86 -15.08 1.19 -8.95
N GLY A 87 -14.23 1.06 -9.96
CA GLY A 87 -14.47 1.62 -11.29
C GLY A 87 -15.64 0.99 -12.04
N PHE A 88 -15.98 -0.27 -11.74
CA PHE A 88 -17.09 -0.97 -12.36
C PHE A 88 -18.43 -0.42 -11.86
N ILE A 89 -18.54 -0.16 -10.55
CA ILE A 89 -19.72 0.48 -9.95
C ILE A 89 -19.94 1.87 -10.56
N LEU A 90 -18.86 2.64 -10.68
CA LEU A 90 -18.87 3.96 -11.31
C LEU A 90 -19.34 3.92 -12.77
N GLN A 91 -18.75 3.04 -13.58
CA GLN A 91 -19.14 2.95 -14.98
C GLN A 91 -20.57 2.40 -15.16
N SER A 92 -21.01 1.47 -14.32
CA SER A 92 -22.36 0.92 -14.37
C SER A 92 -23.42 2.00 -14.08
N LYS A 93 -23.18 2.87 -13.09
CA LYS A 93 -24.08 3.98 -12.74
C LYS A 93 -24.08 5.10 -13.79
N LEU A 94 -22.94 5.38 -14.42
CA LEU A 94 -22.86 6.30 -15.56
C LEU A 94 -23.63 5.79 -16.79
N LYS A 95 -23.54 4.49 -17.09
CA LYS A 95 -24.27 3.86 -18.22
C LYS A 95 -25.79 3.85 -18.01
N LEU A 96 -26.26 3.90 -16.77
CA LEU A 96 -27.68 3.95 -16.42
C LEU A 96 -28.26 5.38 -16.41
N PHE A 97 -27.49 6.40 -16.83
CA PHE A 97 -27.86 7.83 -16.74
C PHE A 97 -28.23 8.29 -15.30
N GLN A 98 -27.84 7.53 -14.27
CA GLN A 98 -28.05 7.85 -12.86
C GLN A 98 -26.94 8.78 -12.35
N TYR A 99 -26.86 10.00 -12.91
CA TYR A 99 -25.79 10.96 -12.59
C TYR A 99 -25.68 11.29 -11.10
N GLN A 100 -26.79 11.25 -10.38
CA GLN A 100 -26.86 11.52 -8.94
C GLN A 100 -26.20 10.42 -8.10
N GLU A 101 -26.36 9.15 -8.48
CA GLU A 101 -25.67 8.05 -7.81
C GLU A 101 -24.21 7.91 -8.26
N ALA A 102 -23.92 8.22 -9.52
CA ALA A 102 -22.55 8.23 -10.03
C ALA A 102 -21.70 9.29 -9.32
N SER A 103 -22.20 10.51 -9.13
CA SER A 103 -21.47 11.59 -8.44
C SER A 103 -21.24 11.27 -6.96
N MET A 104 -22.21 10.65 -6.28
CA MET A 104 -22.07 10.16 -4.91
C MET A 104 -20.95 9.12 -4.79
N ALA A 105 -20.90 8.15 -5.72
CA ALA A 105 -19.85 7.13 -5.75
C ALA A 105 -18.46 7.73 -5.99
N VAL A 106 -18.33 8.70 -6.91
CA VAL A 106 -17.06 9.44 -7.12
C VAL A 106 -16.63 10.12 -5.83
N LEU A 107 -17.53 10.88 -5.20
CA LEU A 107 -17.24 11.61 -3.96
C LEU A 107 -16.76 10.69 -2.85
N LEU A 108 -17.39 9.53 -2.69
CA LEU A 108 -17.06 8.56 -1.65
C LEU A 108 -15.67 7.94 -1.88
N VAL A 109 -15.33 7.58 -3.13
CA VAL A 109 -13.98 7.13 -3.50
C VAL A 109 -12.96 8.24 -3.26
N LEU A 110 -13.28 9.48 -3.61
CA LEU A 110 -12.39 10.63 -3.42
C LEU A 110 -12.09 10.87 -1.94
N VAL A 111 -13.09 10.79 -1.06
CA VAL A 111 -12.92 10.87 0.39
C VAL A 111 -12.04 9.73 0.93
N ILE A 112 -12.26 8.49 0.48
CA ILE A 112 -11.43 7.35 0.90
C ILE A 112 -9.98 7.56 0.47
N VAL A 113 -9.75 7.95 -0.78
CA VAL A 113 -8.40 8.21 -1.30
C VAL A 113 -7.73 9.31 -0.49
N LEU A 114 -8.41 10.43 -0.21
CA LEU A 114 -7.85 11.52 0.60
C LEU A 114 -7.50 11.07 2.03
N ILE A 115 -8.34 10.26 2.67
CA ILE A 115 -8.05 9.73 4.01
C ILE A 115 -6.81 8.84 3.97
N VAL A 116 -6.71 7.94 2.99
CA VAL A 116 -5.54 7.07 2.81
C VAL A 116 -4.29 7.90 2.56
N GLU A 117 -4.36 8.88 1.68
CA GLU A 117 -3.25 9.77 1.33
C GLU A 117 -2.77 10.60 2.54
N MET A 118 -3.69 11.08 3.37
CA MET A 118 -3.37 11.74 4.65
C MET A 118 -2.67 10.80 5.64
N ILE A 119 -3.13 9.56 5.76
CA ILE A 119 -2.52 8.56 6.64
C ILE A 119 -1.12 8.19 6.14
N THR A 120 -0.97 7.95 4.83
CA THR A 120 0.31 7.65 4.20
C THR A 120 1.32 8.78 4.39
N ASN A 121 0.91 10.04 4.16
CA ASN A 121 1.78 11.20 4.37
C ASN A 121 2.17 11.38 5.84
N ARG A 122 1.22 11.21 6.77
CA ARG A 122 1.48 11.24 8.22
C ARG A 122 2.48 10.18 8.68
N VAL A 123 2.43 8.98 8.08
CA VAL A 123 3.38 7.91 8.36
C VAL A 123 4.74 8.21 7.76
N ARG A 124 4.81 8.73 6.52
CA ARG A 124 6.07 9.16 5.90
C ARG A 124 6.76 10.29 6.66
N GLU A 125 6.02 11.30 7.12
CA GLU A 125 6.55 12.42 7.93
C GLU A 125 7.12 12.00 9.30
N ARG A 126 6.79 10.80 9.80
CA ARG A 126 7.39 10.29 11.04
C ARG A 126 8.63 9.44 10.81
N ILE A 127 8.88 9.01 9.58
CA ILE A 127 9.95 8.09 9.21
C ILE A 127 11.15 8.84 8.61
N ILE A 128 10.88 9.95 7.92
CA ILE A 128 11.86 10.89 7.37
C ILE A 128 12.03 12.06 8.35
#